data_AF-A0A645J4S1-F1
#
_entry.id   AF-A0A645J4S1-F1
#
_cell.length_a   1.000
_cell.length_b   1.000
_cell.length_c   1.000
_cell.angle_alpha   90.00
_cell.angle_beta   90.00
_cell.angle_gamma   90.00
#
_symmetry.space_group_name_H-M   'P 1'
#
loop_
_entity.id
_entity.type
_entity.pdbx_description
1 polymer ?
#
loop_
_entity_poly.entity_id
_entity_poly.type
_entity_poly.pdbx_seq_one_letter_code
_entity_poly.pdbx_strand_id
1 'polypeptide(L)'
;MGEWRLEGCTLVVTLEPCTMCAGAIVAARIARLVFGAYDPKAGAVASLWDVVRDPRLNHRPEVAGGFMAEECAAPLLRFFEGQRD
;
A
#
# COMPACT_ATOMS: atom_id res chain seq x y z
N MET A 1 -9.57 9.47 -18.05
CA MET A 1 -8.47 9.50 -17.08
C MET A 1 -7.51 10.60 -17.49
N GLY A 2 -7.42 11.64 -16.68
CA GLY A 2 -6.61 12.85 -16.95
C GLY A 2 -6.70 13.87 -15.81
N GLU A 3 -7.24 13.45 -14.67
CA GLU A 3 -7.42 14.26 -13.47
C GLU A 3 -6.58 13.68 -12.35
N TRP A 4 -6.18 14.53 -11.41
CA TRP A 4 -5.37 14.12 -10.25
C TRP A 4 -6.19 13.43 -9.16
N ARG A 5 -7.52 13.57 -9.18
CA ARG A 5 -8.44 12.84 -8.32
C ARG A 5 -8.85 11.53 -8.98
N LEU A 6 -8.61 10.43 -8.30
CA LEU A 6 -8.91 9.06 -8.69
C LEU A 6 -10.04 8.50 -7.83
N GLU A 7 -11.06 9.32 -7.60
CA GLU A 7 -12.26 8.93 -6.85
C GLU A 7 -12.94 7.74 -7.54
N GLY A 8 -13.51 6.83 -6.74
CA GLY A 8 -14.10 5.58 -7.23
C GLY A 8 -13.10 4.51 -7.68
N CYS A 9 -11.79 4.81 -7.79
CA CYS A 9 -10.79 3.82 -8.15
C CYS A 9 -10.40 2.93 -6.96
N THR A 10 -10.07 1.67 -7.29
CA THR A 10 -9.40 0.73 -6.37
C THR A 10 -7.94 0.58 -6.80
N LEU A 11 -7.00 0.87 -5.90
CA LEU A 11 -5.59 0.58 -6.08
C LEU A 11 -5.29 -0.81 -5.50
N VAL A 12 -4.75 -1.69 -6.32
CA VAL A 12 -4.28 -3.03 -5.90
C VAL A 12 -2.77 -3.07 -6.01
N VAL A 13 -2.06 -3.44 -4.94
CA VAL A 13 -0.61 -3.51 -4.89
C VAL A 13 -0.15 -4.77 -4.16
N THR A 14 0.93 -5.41 -4.61
CA THR A 14 1.38 -6.69 -4.02
C THR A 14 2.02 -6.52 -2.63
N LEU A 15 2.62 -5.36 -2.34
CA LEU A 15 3.26 -5.07 -1.06
C LEU A 15 2.60 -3.86 -0.39
N GLU A 16 2.51 -3.88 0.93
CA GLU A 16 2.00 -2.76 1.73
C GLU A 16 2.66 -1.42 1.34
N PRO A 17 1.86 -0.36 1.09
CA PRO A 17 2.40 0.97 0.76
C PRO A 17 3.28 1.55 1.86
N CYS A 18 4.44 2.08 1.48
CA CYS A 18 5.29 2.90 2.36
C CYS A 18 4.72 4.31 2.57
N THR A 19 5.34 5.12 3.45
CA THR A 19 4.87 6.47 3.79
C THR A 19 4.65 7.38 2.56
N MET A 20 5.55 7.31 1.57
CA MET A 20 5.40 8.07 0.33
C MET A 20 4.14 7.67 -0.43
N CYS A 21 3.94 6.36 -0.63
CA CYS A 21 2.79 5.84 -1.36
C CYS A 21 1.48 6.06 -0.60
N ALA A 22 1.47 5.87 0.73
CA ALA A 22 0.32 6.15 1.58
C ALA A 22 -0.13 7.62 1.48
N GLY A 23 0.81 8.56 1.52
CA GLY A 23 0.52 9.99 1.30
C GLY A 23 -0.03 10.27 -0.10
N ALA A 24 0.54 9.64 -1.14
CA ALA A 24 0.06 9.78 -2.50
C ALA A 24 -1.37 9.24 -2.69
N ILE A 25 -1.71 8.10 -2.05
CA ILE A 25 -3.05 7.51 -2.07
C ILE A 25 -4.10 8.48 -1.48
N VAL A 26 -3.78 9.10 -0.35
CA VAL A 26 -4.62 10.13 0.27
C VAL A 26 -4.75 11.35 -0.65
N ALA A 27 -3.63 11.85 -1.18
CA ALA A 27 -3.62 13.01 -2.06
C ALA A 27 -4.45 12.77 -3.33
N ALA A 28 -4.34 11.59 -3.94
CA ALA A 28 -5.06 11.21 -5.15
C ALA A 28 -6.53 10.82 -4.92
N ARG A 29 -7.03 10.79 -3.67
CA ARG A 29 -8.44 10.45 -3.35
C ARG A 29 -8.85 9.04 -3.80
N ILE A 30 -7.93 8.08 -3.77
CA ILE A 30 -8.24 6.68 -4.07
C ILE A 30 -9.34 6.19 -3.14
N ALA A 31 -10.40 5.59 -3.66
CA ALA A 31 -11.52 5.15 -2.83
C ALA A 31 -11.18 3.90 -2.00
N ARG A 32 -10.44 2.96 -2.60
CA ARG A 32 -10.08 1.69 -1.95
C ARG A 32 -8.64 1.29 -2.22
N LEU A 33 -7.95 0.84 -1.19
CA LEU A 33 -6.62 0.25 -1.24
C LEU A 33 -6.74 -1.25 -0.90
N VAL A 34 -6.25 -2.08 -1.79
CA VAL A 34 -6.05 -3.52 -1.58
C VAL A 34 -4.56 -3.82 -1.64
N PHE A 35 -4.01 -4.48 -0.61
CA PHE A 35 -2.62 -4.91 -0.66
C PHE A 35 -2.42 -6.38 -0.25
N GLY A 36 -1.33 -6.96 -0.76
CA GLY A 36 -0.99 -8.36 -0.51
C GLY A 36 -0.15 -8.58 0.74
N ALA A 37 1.17 -8.62 0.58
CA ALA A 37 2.12 -8.82 1.66
C ALA A 37 2.26 -7.57 2.54
N TYR A 38 2.50 -7.79 3.84
CA TYR A 38 2.85 -6.72 4.78
C TYR A 38 4.33 -6.34 4.64
N ASP A 39 4.64 -5.07 4.89
CA ASP A 39 6.02 -4.58 4.90
C ASP A 39 6.44 -4.19 6.33
N PRO A 40 7.09 -5.10 7.09
CA PRO A 40 7.49 -4.81 8.46
C PRO A 40 8.61 -3.77 8.58
N LYS A 41 9.26 -3.38 7.47
CA LYS A 41 10.40 -2.45 7.47
C LYS A 41 10.00 -1.02 7.06
N ALA A 42 8.98 -0.86 6.24
CA ALA A 42 8.59 0.44 5.71
C ALA A 42 7.08 0.65 5.56
N GLY A 43 6.25 -0.34 5.86
CA GLY A 43 4.80 -0.31 5.68
C GLY A 43 4.12 0.78 6.51
N ALA A 44 3.35 1.64 5.86
CA ALA A 44 2.71 2.80 6.47
C ALA A 44 1.18 2.77 6.40
N VAL A 45 0.60 1.59 6.23
CA VAL A 45 -0.85 1.37 6.22
C VAL A 45 -1.30 0.47 7.37
N ALA A 46 -0.45 -0.47 7.80
CA ALA A 46 -0.74 -1.40 8.89
C ALA A 46 0.50 -1.80 9.71
N SER A 47 1.71 -1.86 9.12
CA SER A 47 2.89 -2.41 9.80
C SER A 47 3.53 -1.43 10.80
N LEU A 48 4.04 -0.30 10.35
CA LEU A 48 4.70 0.69 11.20
C LEU A 48 3.81 1.88 11.53
N TRP A 49 2.99 2.29 10.56
CA TRP A 49 2.08 3.41 10.66
C TRP A 49 0.74 3.07 10.02
N ASP A 50 -0.27 3.90 10.30
CA ASP A 50 -1.55 3.87 9.60
C ASP A 50 -1.86 5.27 9.03
N VAL A 51 -1.01 5.71 8.10
CA VAL A 51 -1.04 7.08 7.56
C VAL A 51 -2.39 7.37 6.91
N VAL A 52 -2.92 6.42 6.15
CA VAL A 52 -4.17 6.60 5.37
C VAL A 52 -5.41 6.76 6.24
N ARG A 53 -5.34 6.39 7.53
CA ARG A 53 -6.44 6.56 8.51
C ARG A 53 -6.16 7.63 9.56
N ASP A 54 -5.08 8.41 9.43
CA ASP A 54 -4.80 9.52 10.35
C ASP A 54 -6.00 10.50 10.38
N PRO A 55 -6.55 10.83 11.57
CA PRO A 55 -7.73 11.68 11.69
C PRO A 55 -7.49 13.13 11.21
N ARG A 56 -6.23 13.56 11.08
CA ARG A 56 -5.85 14.89 10.61
C ARG A 56 -5.87 15.02 9.09
N LEU A 57 -5.92 13.90 8.36
CA LEU A 57 -5.99 13.89 6.90
C LEU A 57 -7.42 14.03 6.38
N ASN A 58 -7.54 14.54 5.16
CA ASN A 58 -8.81 14.93 4.54
C ASN A 58 -9.44 13.86 3.64
N HIS A 59 -8.82 12.69 3.51
CA HIS A 59 -9.31 11.53 2.76
C HIS A 59 -8.94 10.24 3.48
N ARG A 60 -9.84 9.26 3.47
CA ARG A 60 -9.61 7.94 4.07
C ARG A 60 -10.11 6.86 3.11
N PRO A 61 -9.22 6.14 2.42
CA PRO A 61 -9.64 5.01 1.60
C PRO A 61 -10.18 3.88 2.48
N GLU A 62 -11.06 3.04 1.93
CA GLU A 62 -11.28 1.70 2.46
C GLU A 62 -9.99 0.88 2.27
N VAL A 63 -9.57 0.14 3.30
CA VAL A 63 -8.32 -0.64 3.27
C VAL A 63 -8.61 -2.11 3.50
N ALA A 64 -8.08 -2.97 2.63
CA ALA A 64 -8.09 -4.41 2.83
C ALA A 64 -6.70 -4.99 2.50
N GLY A 65 -6.05 -5.61 3.49
CA GLY A 65 -4.67 -6.13 3.38
C GLY A 65 -4.60 -7.63 3.56
N GLY A 66 -3.47 -8.24 3.18
CA GLY A 66 -3.19 -9.66 3.39
C GLY A 66 -3.62 -10.59 2.26
N PHE A 67 -4.03 -10.06 1.10
CA PHE A 67 -4.48 -10.90 -0.02
C PHE A 67 -3.33 -11.64 -0.68
N MET A 68 -3.40 -12.98 -0.75
CA MET A 68 -2.34 -13.79 -1.35
C MET A 68 -0.95 -13.38 -0.82
N ALA A 69 -0.85 -13.16 0.49
CA ALA A 69 0.31 -12.51 1.10
C ALA A 69 1.61 -13.29 0.85
N GLU A 70 1.53 -14.62 0.87
CA GLU A 70 2.67 -15.50 0.58
C GLU A 70 3.10 -15.37 -0.89
N GLU A 71 2.15 -15.42 -1.83
CA GLU A 71 2.41 -15.30 -3.25
C GLU A 71 2.93 -13.90 -3.62
N CYS A 72 2.44 -12.86 -2.94
CA CYS A 72 2.91 -11.50 -3.13
C CYS A 72 4.32 -11.27 -2.56
N ALA A 73 4.69 -11.95 -1.47
CA ALA A 73 6.02 -11.86 -0.87
C ALA A 73 7.07 -12.68 -1.64
N ALA A 74 6.68 -13.80 -2.27
CA ALA A 74 7.60 -14.73 -2.92
C ALA A 74 8.50 -14.10 -4.00
N PRO A 75 8.04 -13.20 -4.90
CA PRO A 75 8.92 -12.50 -5.84
C PRO A 75 9.99 -11.66 -5.15
N LEU A 76 9.64 -10.98 -4.05
CA LEU A 76 10.57 -10.13 -3.30
C LEU A 76 11.65 -10.96 -2.61
N LEU A 77 11.27 -12.07 -1.97
CA LEU A 77 12.20 -12.99 -1.33
C LEU A 77 13.18 -13.59 -2.34
N ARG A 78 12.68 -14.11 -3.46
CA ARG A 78 13.52 -14.68 -4.53
C ARG A 78 14.48 -13.66 -5.13
N PHE A 79 14.04 -12.40 -5.29
CA PHE A 79 14.90 -11.34 -5.79
C PHE A 79 16.11 -11.10 -4.89
N PHE A 80 15.90 -11.04 -3.56
CA PHE A 80 16.99 -10.79 -2.62
C PHE A 80 17.82 -12.03 -2.28
N GLU A 81 17.31 -13.25 -2.48
CA GLU A 81 18.13 -14.47 -2.36
C GLU A 81 19.35 -14.42 -3.30
N GLY A 82 19.18 -13.94 -4.53
CA GLY A 82 20.26 -13.82 -5.51
C GLY A 82 21.19 -12.60 -5.34
N GLN A 83 21.03 -11.78 -4.29
CA GLN A 83 21.86 -10.59 -4.03
C GLN A 83 22.57 -10.65 -2.67
N ARG A 84 22.58 -11.81 -2.01
CA ARG A 84 23.22 -12.01 -0.71
C ARG A 84 24.67 -12.48 -0.81
N ASP A 85 25.20 -12.56 -2.03
CA ASP A 85 26.61 -12.83 -2.37
C ASP A 85 27.25 -11.59 -3.00
#